data_AF-A0A2Z6EZN6-F1
#
_entry.id   AF-A0A2Z6EZN6-F1
#
_cell.length_a   1.000
_cell.length_b   1.000
_cell.length_c   1.000
_cell.angle_alpha   90.00
_cell.angle_beta   90.00
_cell.angle_gamma   90.00
#
_symmetry.space_group_name_H-M   'P 1'
#
loop_
_entity.id
_entity.type
_entity.pdbx_description
1 polymer ?
#
loop_
_entity_poly.entity_id
_entity_poly.type
_entity_poly.pdbx_seq_one_letter_code
_entity_poly.pdbx_strand_id
1 'polypeptide(L)'
;MTMAKIAHEPVKRAMSRIRELRADEEARRLAFVRERALRDEVSQLNEARQEGLEKGEQIGLEKGERLRAEKTARNLIKTNALSDEQIAQATGLTQGEVAQLRAERQE
;
A
#
# COMPACT_ATOMS: atom_id res chain seq x y z
N MET A 1 -4.13 52.17 25.64
CA MET A 1 -3.86 53.04 24.47
C MET A 1 -5.19 53.30 23.76
N THR A 2 -5.58 54.57 23.71
CA THR A 2 -6.83 55.07 23.12
C THR A 2 -6.84 54.82 21.61
N MET A 3 -7.79 54.04 21.11
CA MET A 3 -8.01 53.94 19.66
C MET A 3 -8.46 55.30 19.14
N ALA A 4 -7.60 55.95 18.35
CA ALA A 4 -7.96 57.15 17.62
C ALA A 4 -9.16 56.80 16.72
N LYS A 5 -10.31 57.42 16.99
CA LYS A 5 -11.49 57.35 16.12
C LYS A 5 -11.08 57.97 14.78
N ILE A 6 -10.71 57.12 13.81
CA ILE A 6 -10.43 57.54 12.44
C ILE A 6 -11.74 58.09 11.86
N ALA A 7 -11.90 59.42 11.92
CA ALA A 7 -13.11 60.12 11.50
C ALA A 7 -13.15 60.40 9.98
N HIS A 8 -12.12 59.96 9.23
CA HIS A 8 -11.99 60.23 7.81
C HIS A 8 -12.62 59.10 6.98
N GLU A 9 -13.77 59.40 6.38
CA GLU A 9 -14.61 58.43 5.65
C GLU A 9 -13.86 57.68 4.52
N PRO A 10 -12.98 58.32 3.72
CA PRO A 10 -12.15 57.61 2.74
C PRO A 10 -11.26 56.51 3.35
N VAL A 11 -10.70 56.73 4.54
CA VAL A 11 -9.84 55.74 5.21
C VAL A 11 -10.69 54.58 5.72
N LYS A 12 -11.89 54.84 6.23
CA LYS A 12 -12.84 53.81 6.66
C LYS A 12 -13.30 52.93 5.49
N ARG A 13 -13.56 53.52 4.32
CA ARG A 13 -13.87 52.78 3.09
C ARG A 13 -12.68 51.95 2.61
N ALA A 14 -11.47 52.51 2.59
CA ALA A 14 -10.26 51.76 2.23
C ALA A 14 -10.01 50.57 3.17
N MET A 15 -10.17 50.76 4.49
CA MET A 15 -10.06 49.70 5.48
C MET A 15 -11.10 48.60 5.31
N SER A 16 -12.34 48.97 4.98
CA SER A 16 -13.42 47.99 4.70
C SER A 16 -13.10 47.18 3.44
N ARG A 17 -12.64 47.84 2.37
CA ARG A 17 -12.24 47.18 1.14
C ARG A 17 -11.07 46.22 1.32
N ILE A 18 -10.08 46.58 2.13
CA ILE A 18 -8.94 45.70 2.46
C ILE A 18 -9.43 44.47 3.24
N ARG A 19 -10.39 44.62 4.17
CA ARG A 19 -10.97 43.49 4.90
C ARG A 19 -11.71 42.53 3.98
N GLU A 20 -12.50 43.03 3.05
CA GLU A 20 -13.20 42.21 2.05
C GLU A 20 -12.20 41.43 1.18
N LEU A 21 -11.21 42.13 0.61
CA LEU A 21 -10.19 41.48 -0.24
C LEU A 21 -9.38 40.43 0.54
N ARG A 22 -9.07 40.68 1.81
CA ARG A 22 -8.40 39.71 2.68
C ARG A 22 -9.28 38.50 2.96
N ALA A 23 -10.58 38.70 3.25
CA ALA A 23 -11.51 37.61 3.47
C ALA A 23 -11.63 36.72 2.21
N ASP A 24 -11.68 37.32 1.02
CA ASP A 24 -11.69 36.58 -0.24
C ASP A 24 -10.38 35.79 -0.46
N GLU A 25 -9.23 36.37 -0.14
CA GLU A 25 -7.95 35.65 -0.20
C GLU A 25 -7.85 34.52 0.81
N GLU A 26 -8.32 34.70 2.03
CA GLU A 26 -8.34 33.67 3.08
C GLU A 26 -9.27 32.52 2.67
N ALA A 27 -10.44 32.82 2.11
CA ALA A 27 -11.34 31.82 1.57
C ALA A 27 -10.68 31.01 0.44
N ARG A 28 -9.98 31.67 -0.50
CA ARG A 28 -9.21 30.99 -1.55
C ARG A 28 -8.09 30.12 -0.97
N ARG A 29 -7.35 30.63 0.02
CA ARG A 29 -6.28 29.87 0.70
C ARG A 29 -6.86 28.63 1.39
N LEU A 30 -7.97 28.77 2.11
CA LEU A 30 -8.62 27.65 2.79
C LEU A 30 -9.12 26.60 1.79
N ALA A 31 -9.71 27.03 0.68
CA ALA A 31 -10.15 26.13 -0.39
C ALA A 31 -8.97 25.34 -0.97
N PHE A 32 -7.86 26.01 -1.26
CA PHE A 32 -6.64 25.36 -1.76
C PHE A 32 -6.05 24.35 -0.76
N VAL A 33 -5.95 24.71 0.52
CA VAL A 33 -5.45 23.80 1.56
C VAL A 33 -6.35 22.59 1.71
N ARG A 34 -7.68 22.78 1.66
CA ARG A 34 -8.64 21.68 1.73
C ARG A 34 -8.54 20.76 0.52
N GLU A 35 -8.45 21.33 -0.69
CA GLU A 35 -8.28 20.55 -1.90
C GLU A 35 -6.98 19.76 -1.88
N ARG A 36 -5.88 20.37 -1.42
CA ARG A 36 -4.62 19.68 -1.25
C ARG A 36 -4.72 18.53 -0.25
N ALA A 37 -5.32 18.76 0.91
CA ALA A 37 -5.50 17.72 1.92
C ALA A 37 -6.30 16.52 1.38
N LEU A 38 -7.37 16.79 0.62
CA LEU A 38 -8.17 15.73 -0.02
C LEU A 38 -7.37 14.96 -1.07
N ARG A 39 -6.56 15.65 -1.88
CA ARG A 39 -5.68 14.99 -2.86
C ARG A 39 -4.62 14.14 -2.18
N ASP A 40 -4.00 14.65 -1.13
CA ASP A 40 -2.98 13.93 -0.36
C ASP A 40 -3.58 12.67 0.28
N GLU A 41 -4.79 12.77 0.85
CA GLU A 41 -5.52 11.62 1.40
C GLU A 41 -5.84 10.55 0.32
N VAL A 42 -6.35 10.98 -0.84
CA VAL A 42 -6.63 10.06 -1.97
C VAL A 42 -5.36 9.39 -2.47
N SER A 43 -4.26 10.14 -2.61
CA SER A 43 -2.96 9.58 -3.01
C SER A 43 -2.47 8.54 -2.01
N GLN A 44 -2.51 8.84 -0.71
CA GLN A 44 -2.10 7.90 0.33
C GLN A 44 -2.94 6.61 0.31
N LEU A 45 -4.25 6.72 0.12
CA LEU A 45 -5.13 5.55 0.02
C LEU A 45 -4.82 4.71 -1.24
N ASN A 46 -4.53 5.37 -2.37
CA ASN A 46 -4.17 4.68 -3.60
C ASN A 46 -2.83 3.96 -3.47
N GLU A 47 -1.82 4.61 -2.90
CA GLU A 47 -0.51 4.02 -2.62
C GLU A 47 -0.64 2.80 -1.71
N ALA A 48 -1.36 2.93 -0.58
CA ALA A 48 -1.59 1.82 0.34
C ALA A 48 -2.32 0.64 -0.33
N ARG A 49 -3.30 0.92 -1.20
CA ARG A 49 -4.01 -0.11 -1.97
C ARG A 49 -3.08 -0.80 -2.96
N GLN A 50 -2.27 -0.03 -3.68
CA GLN A 50 -1.34 -0.56 -4.67
C GLN A 50 -0.29 -1.45 -4.00
N GLU A 51 0.34 -0.98 -2.92
CA GLU A 51 1.27 -1.80 -2.14
C GLU A 51 0.62 -3.08 -1.62
N GLY A 52 -0.63 -3.01 -1.16
CA GLY A 52 -1.38 -4.17 -0.68
C GLY A 52 -1.61 -5.20 -1.80
N LEU A 53 -1.91 -4.74 -3.01
CA LEU A 53 -2.07 -5.61 -4.18
C LEU A 53 -0.75 -6.24 -4.60
N GLU A 54 0.32 -5.44 -4.70
CA GLU A 54 1.67 -5.92 -5.08
C GLU A 54 2.19 -6.97 -4.09
N LYS A 55 2.09 -6.69 -2.77
CA LYS A 55 2.44 -7.66 -1.72
C LYS A 55 1.57 -8.91 -1.80
N GLY A 56 0.27 -8.75 -2.05
CA GLY A 56 -0.68 -9.86 -2.19
C GLY A 56 -0.35 -10.76 -3.38
N GLU A 57 -0.02 -10.17 -4.51
CA GLU A 57 0.39 -10.89 -5.73
C GLU A 57 1.70 -11.63 -5.51
N GLN A 58 2.71 -10.99 -4.95
CA GLN A 58 4.00 -11.62 -4.65
C GLN A 58 3.83 -12.82 -3.71
N ILE A 59 3.12 -12.64 -2.58
CA ILE A 59 2.85 -13.72 -1.63
C ILE A 59 2.04 -14.84 -2.32
N GLY A 60 1.09 -14.49 -3.19
CA GLY A 60 0.28 -15.43 -3.94
C GLY A 60 1.12 -16.29 -4.90
N LEU A 61 2.03 -15.66 -5.63
CA LEU A 61 2.96 -16.34 -6.54
C LEU A 61 3.90 -17.27 -5.78
N GLU A 62 4.56 -16.78 -4.72
CA GLU A 62 5.48 -17.59 -3.90
C GLU A 62 4.78 -18.81 -3.29
N LYS A 63 3.57 -18.61 -2.73
CA LYS A 63 2.75 -19.72 -2.21
C LYS A 63 2.34 -20.68 -3.32
N GLY A 64 1.95 -20.17 -4.48
CA GLY A 64 1.55 -20.98 -5.63
C GLY A 64 2.70 -21.84 -6.15
N GLU A 65 3.90 -21.27 -6.27
CA GLU A 65 5.10 -22.01 -6.68
C GLU A 65 5.46 -23.09 -5.67
N ARG A 66 5.44 -22.76 -4.37
CA ARG A 66 5.71 -23.73 -3.30
C ARG A 66 4.69 -24.88 -3.30
N LEU A 67 3.39 -24.58 -3.38
CA LEU A 67 2.34 -25.60 -3.48
C LEU A 67 2.49 -26.48 -4.73
N ARG A 68 2.89 -25.88 -5.85
CA ARG A 68 3.15 -26.63 -7.09
C ARG A 68 4.37 -27.55 -6.93
N ALA A 69 5.44 -27.08 -6.31
CA ALA A 69 6.63 -27.88 -6.04
C ALA A 69 6.29 -29.07 -5.12
N GLU A 70 5.58 -28.82 -4.02
CA GLU A 70 5.13 -29.87 -3.09
C GLU A 70 4.19 -30.89 -3.76
N LYS A 71 3.22 -30.43 -4.57
CA LYS A 71 2.33 -31.32 -5.32
C LYS A 71 3.10 -32.19 -6.32
N THR A 72 4.10 -31.60 -6.98
CA THR A 72 4.97 -32.32 -7.92
C THR A 72 5.81 -33.36 -7.18
N ALA A 73 6.42 -32.99 -6.06
CA ALA A 73 7.17 -33.90 -5.20
C ALA A 73 6.30 -35.07 -4.72
N ARG A 74 5.10 -34.80 -4.19
CA ARG A 74 4.14 -35.85 -3.79
C ARG A 74 3.80 -36.79 -4.95
N ASN A 75 3.66 -36.29 -6.17
CA ASN A 75 3.40 -37.12 -7.35
C ASN A 75 4.62 -37.97 -7.74
N LEU A 76 5.83 -37.44 -7.65
CA LEU A 76 7.07 -38.17 -7.90
C LEU A 76 7.34 -39.23 -6.83
N ILE A 77 7.06 -38.93 -5.55
CA ILE A 77 7.15 -39.92 -4.47
C ILE A 77 6.21 -41.10 -4.73
N LYS A 78 5.00 -40.84 -5.27
CA LYS A 78 4.04 -41.92 -5.62
C LYS A 78 4.54 -42.87 -6.68
N THR A 79 5.43 -42.45 -7.59
CA THR A 79 5.98 -43.34 -8.62
C THR A 79 7.02 -44.31 -8.05
N ASN A 80 7.55 -44.03 -6.84
CA ASN A 80 8.54 -44.83 -6.12
C ASN A 80 9.81 -45.16 -6.94
N ALA A 81 10.08 -44.40 -7.99
CA ALA A 81 11.18 -44.62 -8.93
C ALA A 81 12.39 -43.70 -8.69
N LEU A 82 12.21 -42.65 -7.88
CA LEU A 82 13.19 -41.58 -7.68
C LEU A 82 13.64 -41.50 -6.22
N SER A 83 14.92 -41.18 -6.02
CA SER A 83 15.48 -40.86 -4.70
C SER A 83 15.06 -39.47 -4.22
N ASP A 84 15.21 -39.20 -2.92
CA ASP A 84 14.86 -37.90 -2.35
C ASP A 84 15.75 -36.77 -2.90
N GLU A 85 17.00 -37.08 -3.23
CA GLU A 85 17.92 -36.14 -3.92
C GLU A 85 17.42 -35.78 -5.31
N GLN A 86 16.96 -36.76 -6.09
CA GLN A 86 16.46 -36.53 -7.45
C GLN A 86 15.15 -35.73 -7.44
N ILE A 87 14.28 -36.01 -6.48
CA ILE A 87 13.01 -35.28 -6.33
C ILE A 87 13.28 -33.84 -5.88
N ALA A 88 14.19 -33.63 -4.93
CA ALA A 88 14.63 -32.31 -4.51
C ALA A 88 15.17 -31.50 -5.71
N GLN A 89 16.04 -32.09 -6.51
CA GLN A 89 16.60 -31.45 -7.71
C GLN A 89 15.52 -31.10 -8.75
N ALA A 90 14.54 -31.98 -8.97
CA ALA A 90 13.49 -31.76 -9.97
C ALA A 90 12.42 -30.73 -9.54
N THR A 91 12.21 -30.56 -8.24
CA THR A 91 11.13 -29.72 -7.68
C THR A 91 11.62 -28.41 -7.09
N GLY A 92 12.93 -28.26 -6.87
CA GLY A 92 13.51 -27.12 -6.18
C GLY A 92 13.31 -27.14 -4.66
N LEU A 93 12.80 -28.25 -4.11
CA LEU A 93 12.68 -28.45 -2.66
C LEU A 93 14.00 -28.93 -2.06
N THR A 94 14.14 -28.79 -0.75
CA THR A 94 15.26 -29.39 -0.01
C THR A 94 15.02 -30.89 0.21
N GLN A 95 16.09 -31.67 0.37
CA GLN A 95 15.99 -33.09 0.70
C GLN A 95 15.19 -33.33 1.99
N GLY A 96 15.32 -32.44 2.97
CA GLY A 96 14.56 -32.51 4.23
C GLY A 96 13.05 -32.34 4.02
N GLU A 97 12.63 -31.39 3.17
CA GLU A 97 11.22 -31.21 2.82
C GLU A 97 10.66 -32.42 2.07
N VAL A 98 11.44 -33.00 1.14
CA VAL A 98 11.03 -34.23 0.42
C VAL A 98 10.92 -35.41 1.38
N ALA A 99 11.85 -35.57 2.32
CA ALA A 99 11.81 -36.62 3.33
C ALA A 99 10.59 -36.48 4.25
N GLN A 100 10.23 -35.26 4.65
CA GLN A 100 9.00 -34.99 5.41
C GLN A 100 7.76 -35.37 4.60
N LEU A 101 7.66 -34.95 3.33
CA LEU A 101 6.55 -35.32 2.45
C LEU A 101 6.44 -36.83 2.24
N ARG A 102 7.56 -37.56 2.29
CA ARG A 102 7.59 -39.03 2.21
C ARG A 102 7.12 -39.67 3.52
N ALA A 103 7.51 -39.14 4.67
CA ALA A 103 7.07 -39.60 5.98
C ALA A 103 5.56 -39.39 6.18
N GLU A 104 5.01 -38.22 5.81
CA GLU A 104 3.56 -37.91 5.87
C GLU A 104 2.68 -38.87 5.05
N ARG A 105 3.26 -39.57 4.07
CA ARG A 105 2.54 -40.55 3.24
C ARG A 105 2.54 -41.95 3.87
N GLN A 106 3.51 -42.24 4.74
CA GLN A 106 3.68 -43.55 5.36
C GLN A 106 2.89 -43.69 6.67
N GLU A 107 2.37 -42.58 7.22
CA GLU A 107 1.32 -42.53 8.23
C GLU A 107 -0.08 -42.68 7.62
#